data_AF-A0A965EXN7-F1
#
_entry.id   AF-A0A965EXN7-F1
#
_cell.length_a   1.000
_cell.length_b   1.000
_cell.length_c   1.000
_cell.angle_alpha   90.00
_cell.angle_beta   90.00
_cell.angle_gamma   90.00
#
_symmetry.space_group_name_H-M   'P 1'
#
loop_
_entity.id
_entity.type
_entity.pdbx_description
1 polymer ?
#
loop_
_entity_poly.entity_id
_entity_poly.type
_entity_poly.pdbx_seq_one_letter_code
_entity_poly.pdbx_strand_id
1 'polypeptide(L)'
;MIDAQQIAWDDTVLPFQLDKADVRGRVARLDGVLSGVLKQHEYPEQVEALVAEMALLTALIGQSIKLRWKLSLQVQSRGAVR
;
A
#
# COMPACT_ATOMS: atom_id res chain seq x y z
N MET A 1 -22.87 -20.82 10.25
CA MET A 1 -22.90 -20.36 11.66
C MET A 1 -21.49 -20.55 12.16
N ILE A 2 -20.56 -19.59 12.17
CA ILE A 2 -20.49 -18.11 12.28
C ILE A 2 -19.26 -17.73 11.38
N ASP A 3 -19.10 -16.59 10.71
CA ASP A 3 -19.29 -15.20 11.14
C ASP A 3 -19.56 -14.28 9.94
N ALA A 4 -20.45 -13.30 10.13
CA ALA A 4 -20.84 -12.28 9.14
C ALA A 4 -19.76 -11.19 8.96
N GLN A 5 -18.50 -11.55 9.18
CA GLN A 5 -17.37 -10.66 9.43
C GLN A 5 -16.09 -11.26 8.86
N GLN A 6 -16.15 -11.80 7.64
CA GLN A 6 -14.93 -11.93 6.84
C GLN A 6 -14.47 -10.49 6.58
N ILE A 7 -13.44 -10.11 7.33
CA ILE A 7 -13.02 -8.77 7.70
C ILE A 7 -12.83 -7.91 6.43
N ALA A 8 -13.80 -7.05 6.11
CA ALA A 8 -13.67 -6.02 5.07
C ALA A 8 -12.69 -4.89 5.47
N TRP A 9 -11.73 -5.20 6.34
CA TRP A 9 -10.80 -4.31 7.04
C TRP A 9 -9.32 -4.67 6.78
N ASP A 10 -9.07 -5.63 5.90
CA ASP A 10 -7.72 -6.15 5.64
C ASP A 10 -6.91 -5.17 4.77
N ASP A 11 -7.56 -4.53 3.79
CA ASP A 11 -6.95 -3.50 2.95
C ASP A 11 -7.77 -2.21 3.02
N THR A 12 -7.23 -1.15 3.63
CA THR A 12 -7.96 0.12 3.82
C THR A 12 -7.00 1.30 3.85
N VAL A 13 -7.45 2.43 3.30
CA VAL A 13 -6.80 3.73 3.49
C VAL A 13 -7.76 4.69 4.16
N LEU A 14 -7.41 5.14 5.37
CA LEU A 14 -8.19 6.07 6.18
C LEU A 14 -7.56 7.47 6.10
N PRO A 15 -8.21 8.47 5.48
CA PRO A 15 -7.79 9.85 5.58
C PRO A 15 -8.13 10.44 6.96
N PHE A 16 -7.25 11.28 7.49
CA PHE A 16 -7.48 12.02 8.73
C PHE A 16 -7.02 13.46 8.61
N GLN A 17 -7.55 14.30 9.50
CA GLN A 17 -7.17 15.70 9.64
C GLN A 17 -7.03 16.04 11.12
N LEU A 18 -5.96 16.76 11.45
CA LEU A 18 -5.67 17.27 12.78
C LEU A 18 -5.87 18.77 12.76
N ASP A 19 -7.07 19.24 13.11
CA ASP A 19 -7.47 20.65 12.97
C ASP A 19 -6.57 21.61 13.75
N LYS A 20 -6.14 21.22 14.96
CA LYS A 20 -5.28 22.05 15.80
C LYS A 20 -3.87 22.25 15.24
N ALA A 21 -3.39 21.30 14.44
CA ALA A 21 -2.05 21.33 13.86
C ALA A 21 -2.06 21.74 12.37
N ASP A 22 -3.24 21.93 11.77
CA ASP A 22 -3.44 22.12 10.33
C ASP A 22 -2.73 21.04 9.48
N VAL A 23 -2.77 19.79 9.96
CA VAL A 23 -2.14 18.64 9.29
C VAL A 23 -3.20 17.71 8.75
N ARG A 24 -3.04 17.31 7.48
CA ARG A 24 -3.82 16.23 6.86
C ARG A 24 -2.91 15.04 6.59
N GLY A 25 -3.40 13.85 6.88
CA GLY A 25 -2.64 12.62 6.70
C GLY A 25 -3.54 11.47 6.29
N ARG A 26 -2.92 10.31 6.12
CA ARG A 26 -3.61 9.06 5.79
C ARG A 26 -2.91 7.91 6.50
N VAL A 27 -3.69 6.92 6.89
CA VAL A 27 -3.20 5.65 7.41
C VAL A 27 -3.63 4.56 6.43
N ALA A 28 -2.68 3.78 5.93
CA ALA A 28 -2.96 2.66 5.05
C ALA A 28 -2.61 1.35 5.75
N ARG A 29 -3.49 0.36 5.61
CA ARG A 29 -3.22 -1.04 5.94
C ARG A 29 -3.38 -1.84 4.66
N LEU A 30 -2.38 -2.66 4.34
CA LEU A 30 -2.42 -3.62 3.25
C LEU A 30 -2.10 -5.00 3.83
N ASP A 31 -2.96 -5.98 3.55
CA ASP A 31 -2.84 -7.35 4.03
C ASP A 31 -3.05 -8.32 2.86
N GLY A 32 -4.30 -8.51 2.43
CA GLY A 32 -4.65 -9.41 1.33
C GLY A 32 -4.03 -8.98 0.01
N VAL A 33 -4.11 -7.69 -0.32
CA VAL A 33 -3.51 -7.14 -1.56
C VAL A 33 -2.00 -7.29 -1.56
N LEU A 34 -1.34 -6.94 -0.46
CA LEU A 34 0.11 -7.04 -0.36
C LEU A 34 0.58 -8.50 -0.44
N SER A 35 -0.07 -9.38 0.34
CA SER A 35 0.19 -10.82 0.30
C SER A 35 0.02 -11.40 -1.11
N GLY A 36 -0.98 -10.93 -1.87
CA GLY A 36 -1.21 -11.35 -3.25
C GLY A 36 -0.12 -10.89 -4.23
N VAL A 37 0.49 -9.72 -4.01
CA VAL A 37 1.61 -9.23 -4.83
C VAL A 37 2.88 -10.01 -4.52
N LEU A 38 3.20 -10.20 -3.24
CA LEU A 38 4.44 -10.87 -2.82
C LEU A 38 4.45 -12.35 -3.20
N LYS A 39 3.30 -13.05 -3.13
CA LYS A 39 3.20 -14.47 -3.52
C LYS A 39 3.44 -14.73 -5.02
N GLN A 40 3.41 -13.71 -5.87
CA GLN A 40 3.67 -13.89 -7.31
C GLN A 40 5.14 -14.19 -7.62
N HIS A 41 6.05 -13.85 -6.70
CA HIS A 41 7.48 -13.99 -6.91
C HIS A 41 8.17 -14.43 -5.61
N GLU A 42 9.09 -15.39 -5.70
CA GLU A 42 9.95 -15.77 -4.58
C GLU A 42 11.08 -14.74 -4.40
N TYR A 43 10.71 -13.54 -3.92
CA TYR A 43 11.67 -12.49 -3.62
C TYR A 43 12.54 -12.86 -2.41
N PRO A 44 13.84 -12.51 -2.42
CA PRO A 44 14.63 -12.46 -1.19
C PRO A 44 14.00 -11.46 -0.21
N GLU A 45 14.14 -11.71 1.10
CA GLU A 45 13.53 -10.92 2.18
C GLU A 45 13.74 -9.39 2.01
N GLN A 46 14.94 -8.97 1.59
CA GLN A 46 15.24 -7.54 1.40
C GLN A 46 14.48 -6.93 0.22
N VAL A 47 14.26 -7.70 -0.85
CA VAL A 47 13.51 -7.26 -2.03
C VAL A 47 12.01 -7.26 -1.72
N GLU A 48 11.55 -8.25 -0.97
CA GLU A 48 10.17 -8.35 -0.50
C GLU A 48 9.77 -7.11 0.32
N ALA A 49 10.62 -6.69 1.27
CA ALA A 49 10.41 -5.49 2.06
C ALA A 49 10.30 -4.22 1.17
N LEU A 50 11.18 -4.07 0.19
CA LEU A 50 11.16 -2.93 -0.73
C LEU A 50 9.88 -2.91 -1.58
N VAL A 51 9.44 -4.07 -2.09
CA VAL A 51 8.20 -4.18 -2.86
C VAL A 51 6.99 -3.86 -1.96
N ALA A 52 7.00 -4.29 -0.70
CA ALA A 52 5.95 -3.99 0.26
C ALA A 52 5.84 -2.48 0.56
N GLU A 53 6.97 -1.82 0.82
CA GLU A 53 7.03 -0.37 1.00
C GLU A 53 6.50 0.37 -0.23
N MET A 54 6.89 -0.09 -1.43
CA MET A 54 6.47 0.49 -2.70
C MET A 54 4.97 0.35 -2.94
N ALA A 55 4.39 -0.81 -2.62
CA ALA A 55 2.96 -1.03 -2.69
C ALA A 55 2.21 -0.10 -1.71
N LEU A 56 2.70 0.05 -0.48
CA LEU A 56 2.14 0.94 0.53
C LEU A 56 2.18 2.41 0.10
N LEU A 57 3.33 2.88 -0.41
CA LEU A 57 3.49 4.23 -0.95
C LEU A 57 2.54 4.48 -2.12
N THR A 58 2.41 3.52 -3.03
CA THR A 58 1.50 3.62 -4.17
C THR A 58 0.05 3.74 -3.70
N ALA A 59 -0.38 2.95 -2.71
CA ALA A 59 -1.73 3.02 -2.14
C ALA A 59 -1.98 4.39 -1.45
N LEU A 60 -1.01 4.89 -0.69
CA LEU A 60 -1.10 6.19 -0.03
C LEU A 60 -1.20 7.33 -1.06
N ILE A 61 -0.36 7.34 -2.09
CA ILE A 61 -0.33 8.40 -3.11
C ILE A 61 -1.58 8.32 -4.00
N GLY A 62 -1.99 7.11 -4.40
CA GLY A 62 -3.12 6.87 -5.30
C GLY A 62 -4.43 7.50 -4.83
N GLN A 63 -4.68 7.52 -3.52
CA GLN A 63 -5.84 8.20 -2.91
C GLN A 63 -5.85 9.73 -3.12
N SER A 64 -4.72 10.34 -3.48
CA SER A 64 -4.63 11.77 -3.82
C SER A 64 -4.97 12.09 -5.27
N ILE A 65 -5.06 11.06 -6.13
CA ILE A 65 -5.16 11.24 -7.58
C ILE A 65 -6.62 11.08 -8.01
N LYS A 66 -7.07 11.92 -8.96
CA LYS A 66 -8.44 11.84 -9.49
C LYS A 66 -8.67 10.48 -10.15
N LEU A 67 -9.88 9.92 -9.99
CA LEU A 67 -10.35 8.60 -10.47
C LEU A 67 -10.15 8.28 -11.97
N ARG A 68 -9.64 9.24 -12.77
CA ARG A 68 -9.46 9.11 -14.21
C ARG A 68 -8.03 8.71 -14.61
N TRP A 69 -7.12 8.61 -13.64
CA TRP A 69 -5.69 8.47 -13.89
C TRP A 69 -5.14 7.21 -13.23
N LYS A 70 -4.15 6.60 -13.88
CA LYS A 70 -3.38 5.47 -13.35
C LYS A 70 -2.05 5.99 -12.81
N LEU A 71 -1.75 5.69 -11.55
CA LEU A 71 -0.44 5.89 -10.96
C LEU A 71 0.42 4.65 -11.20
N SER A 72 1.68 4.85 -11.57
CA SER A 72 2.69 3.81 -11.59
C SER A 72 3.93 4.34 -10.88
N LEU A 73 4.43 3.58 -9.90
CA LEU A 73 5.64 3.92 -9.18
C LEU A 73 6.73 2.91 -9.56
N GLN A 74 7.86 3.40 -10.04
CA GLN A 74 9.02 2.59 -10.39
C GLN A 74 10.21 3.06 -9.58
N VAL A 75 10.89 2.13 -8.92
CA VAL A 75 12.18 2.37 -8.29
C VAL A 75 13.25 1.82 -9.22
N GLN A 76 14.32 2.60 -9.41
CA GLN A 76 15.48 2.17 -10.14
C GLN A 76 16.69 2.23 -9.22
N SER A 77 17.48 1.15 -9.20
CA SER A 77 18.70 1.09 -8.40
C SER A 77 19.90 0.69 -9.26
N ARG A 78 21.10 1.08 -8.82
CA ARG A 78 22.36 0.69 -9.48
C ARG A 78 22.89 -0.67 -8.99
N GLY A 79 22.11 -1.40 -8.18
CA GLY A 79 22.48 -2.66 -7.52
C GLY A 79 21.79 -3.90 -8.11
N ALA A 80 21.71 -4.97 -7.31
CA ALA A 80 21.11 -6.24 -7.70
C ALA A 80 19.61 -6.14 -8.05
N VAL A 81 18.91 -5.18 -7.45
CA VAL A 81 17.54 -4.79 -7.82
C VAL A 81 17.66 -3.64 -8.82
N ARG A 82 17.12 -3.79 -10.04
CA ARG A 82 17.25 -2.77 -11.10
C ARG A 82 16.03 -1.89 -11.22
#